data_AF-A0A957Y940-F1
#
_entry.id   AF-A0A957Y940-F1
#
_cell.length_a   1.000
_cell.length_b   1.000
_cell.length_c   1.000
_cell.angle_alpha   90.00
_cell.angle_beta   90.00
_cell.angle_gamma   90.00
#
_symmetry.space_group_name_H-M   'P 1'
#
loop_
_entity.id
_entity.type
_entity.pdbx_description
1 polymer ?
#
loop_
_entity_poly.entity_id
_entity_poly.type
_entity_poly.pdbx_seq_one_letter_code
_entity_poly.pdbx_strand_id
1 'polypeptide(L)'
;SCESILKDGLLQPIDFANACPDIAITSLHYYFPWAIKSLMAWSLFCVATDRRMRIAMNVDDYFEIADSARSYDEKLAAYESLADQHFETERFNEFRATELAELDEMMWELAQDQTFDDMLVEAVKNTFPAHEHEQYIAHFRGLIDFWVKSESR
;
A
#
# COMPACT_ATOMS: atom_id res chain seq x y z
N SER A 1 -1.05 -8.77 3.99
CA SER A 1 -0.45 -8.18 5.20
C SER A 1 -0.22 -9.29 6.20
N CYS A 2 0.89 -9.27 6.95
CA CYS A 2 1.14 -10.21 8.04
C CYS A 2 1.62 -9.40 9.24
N GLU A 3 0.91 -9.48 10.35
CA GLU A 3 1.40 -8.97 11.63
C GLU A 3 2.44 -9.94 12.16
N SER A 4 3.53 -9.42 12.69
CA SER A 4 4.60 -10.22 13.27
C SER A 4 5.04 -9.63 14.60
N ILE A 5 5.34 -10.50 15.56
CA ILE A 5 5.92 -10.14 16.85
C ILE A 5 7.42 -10.40 16.84
N LEU A 6 8.22 -9.42 17.28
CA LEU A 6 9.63 -9.64 17.58
C LEU A 6 9.76 -10.19 19.00
N LYS A 7 10.19 -11.44 19.12
CA LYS A 7 10.43 -12.10 20.40
C LYS A 7 11.79 -12.77 20.40
N ASP A 8 12.63 -12.43 21.37
CA ASP A 8 13.98 -12.99 21.54
C ASP A 8 14.86 -12.88 20.27
N GLY A 9 14.71 -11.79 19.52
CA GLY A 9 15.44 -11.56 18.27
C GLY A 9 14.87 -12.29 17.04
N LEU A 10 13.77 -13.03 17.19
CA LEU A 10 13.08 -13.72 16.10
C LEU A 10 11.75 -13.04 15.79
N LEU A 11 11.53 -12.73 14.51
CA LEU A 11 10.24 -12.24 14.02
C LEU A 11 9.31 -13.44 13.78
N GLN A 12 8.18 -13.51 14.48
CA GLN A 12 7.20 -14.59 14.34
C GLN A 12 5.88 -14.03 13.82
N PRO A 13 5.28 -14.61 12.76
CA PRO A 13 3.97 -14.18 12.28
C PRO A 13 2.90 -14.50 13.35
N ILE A 14 2.03 -13.55 13.63
CA ILE A 14 0.95 -13.68 14.62
C ILE A 14 -0.44 -13.51 14.02
N ASP A 15 -0.57 -12.75 12.93
CA ASP A 15 -1.85 -12.57 12.25
C ASP A 15 -1.66 -12.35 10.74
N PHE A 16 -2.61 -12.86 9.96
CA PHE A 16 -2.69 -12.71 8.50
C PHE A 16 -3.91 -11.89 8.07
N ALA A 17 -4.68 -11.35 9.02
CA ALA A 17 -6.05 -10.88 8.79
C ALA A 17 -6.20 -9.35 8.60
N ASN A 18 -5.40 -8.73 7.74
CA ASN A 18 -5.80 -7.43 7.20
C ASN A 18 -5.43 -7.29 5.71
N ALA A 19 -6.29 -7.83 4.84
CA ALA A 19 -6.16 -7.66 3.40
C ALA A 19 -6.50 -6.23 2.94
N CYS A 20 -7.16 -5.44 3.78
CA CYS A 20 -7.52 -4.04 3.53
C CYS A 20 -6.98 -3.20 4.69
N PRO A 21 -5.75 -2.67 4.62
CA PRO A 21 -5.27 -1.76 5.65
C PRO A 21 -6.18 -0.53 5.70
N ASP A 22 -6.43 0.03 6.89
CA ASP A 22 -7.14 1.30 7.01
C ASP A 22 -6.34 2.40 6.32
N ILE A 23 -6.80 2.83 5.14
CA ILE A 23 -6.15 3.86 4.32
C ILE A 23 -6.57 5.23 4.83
N ALA A 24 -6.09 5.60 6.01
CA ALA A 24 -6.23 6.93 6.60
C ALA A 24 -4.85 7.51 6.88
N ILE A 25 -4.71 8.84 6.78
CA ILE A 25 -3.46 9.53 7.14
C ILE A 25 -3.09 9.31 8.61
N THR A 26 -4.09 9.12 9.46
CA THR A 26 -3.96 8.80 10.88
C THR A 26 -3.55 7.34 11.17
N SER A 27 -3.59 6.47 10.17
CA SER A 27 -3.26 5.04 10.28
C SER A 27 -1.97 4.69 9.53
N LEU A 28 -1.81 5.17 8.31
CA LEU A 28 -0.62 4.91 7.48
C LEU A 28 0.47 5.96 7.65
N HIS A 29 0.14 7.13 8.20
CA HIS A 29 1.10 8.15 8.57
C HIS A 29 2.04 8.53 7.40
N TYR A 30 3.33 8.22 7.53
CA TYR A 30 4.38 8.36 6.53
C TYR A 30 4.06 7.66 5.20
N TYR A 31 3.41 6.49 5.23
CA TYR A 31 3.12 5.72 4.02
C TYR A 31 1.83 6.14 3.30
N PHE A 32 1.08 7.10 3.85
CA PHE A 32 -0.21 7.49 3.29
C PHE A 32 -0.10 8.02 1.84
N PRO A 33 0.82 8.95 1.48
CA PRO A 33 0.95 9.41 0.09
C PRO A 33 1.27 8.26 -0.88
N TRP A 34 2.18 7.36 -0.48
CA TRP A 34 2.53 6.18 -1.26
C TRP A 34 1.32 5.25 -1.49
N ALA A 35 0.51 5.01 -0.46
CA ALA A 35 -0.66 4.16 -0.56
C ALA A 35 -1.72 4.76 -1.50
N ILE A 36 -1.95 6.07 -1.42
CA ILE A 36 -2.91 6.78 -2.29
C ILE A 36 -2.46 6.74 -3.76
N LYS A 37 -1.20 7.07 -4.06
CA LYS A 37 -0.71 6.99 -5.46
C LYS A 37 -0.76 5.57 -6.01
N SER A 38 -0.47 4.57 -5.17
CA SER A 38 -0.53 3.15 -5.56
C SER A 38 -1.96 2.70 -5.85
N LEU A 39 -2.92 3.09 -5.01
CA LEU A 39 -4.35 2.82 -5.22
C LEU A 39 -4.87 3.51 -6.49
N MET A 40 -4.45 4.75 -6.72
CA MET A 40 -4.80 5.50 -7.93
C MET A 40 -4.24 4.80 -9.18
N ALA A 41 -2.96 4.43 -9.17
CA ALA A 41 -2.34 3.70 -10.27
C ALA A 41 -3.08 2.40 -10.60
N TRP A 42 -3.40 1.60 -9.57
CA TRP A 42 -4.14 0.36 -9.74
C TRP A 42 -5.56 0.59 -10.29
N SER A 43 -6.25 1.61 -9.79
CA SER A 43 -7.61 1.96 -10.24
C SER A 43 -7.61 2.41 -11.71
N LEU A 44 -6.66 3.28 -12.09
CA LEU A 44 -6.50 3.74 -13.46
C LEU A 44 -6.15 2.59 -14.40
N PHE A 45 -5.24 1.70 -14.00
CA PHE A 45 -4.93 0.49 -14.76
C PHE A 45 -6.18 -0.35 -15.00
N CYS A 46 -6.96 -0.64 -13.96
CA CYS A 46 -8.17 -1.46 -14.09
C CYS A 46 -9.18 -0.84 -15.07
N VAL A 47 -9.40 0.48 -15.01
CA VAL A 47 -10.32 1.18 -15.91
C VAL A 47 -9.79 1.24 -17.34
N ALA A 48 -8.52 1.64 -17.52
CA ALA A 48 -7.92 1.82 -18.84
C ALA A 48 -7.78 0.50 -19.62
N THR A 49 -7.66 -0.61 -18.90
CA THR A 49 -7.47 -1.95 -19.50
C THR A 49 -8.73 -2.80 -19.57
N ASP A 50 -9.86 -2.28 -19.10
CA ASP A 50 -11.10 -3.03 -18.88
C ASP A 50 -10.83 -4.34 -18.12
N ARG A 51 -9.99 -4.26 -17.08
CA ARG A 51 -9.57 -5.45 -16.33
C ARG A 51 -10.77 -6.06 -15.62
N ARG A 52 -11.08 -7.31 -15.97
CA ARG A 52 -12.18 -8.05 -15.35
C ARG A 52 -11.91 -8.29 -13.87
N MET A 53 -12.80 -7.78 -13.02
CA MET A 53 -12.78 -8.06 -11.58
C MET A 53 -12.99 -9.56 -11.32
N ARG A 54 -12.09 -10.16 -10.52
CA ARG A 54 -12.20 -11.54 -10.03
C ARG A 54 -12.35 -11.50 -8.52
N ILE A 55 -13.55 -11.81 -8.04
CA ILE A 55 -13.88 -11.76 -6.60
C ILE A 55 -13.34 -13.00 -5.87
N ALA A 56 -13.47 -14.17 -6.49
CA ALA A 56 -12.99 -15.42 -5.92
C ALA A 56 -11.51 -15.64 -6.24
N MET A 57 -10.73 -15.97 -5.21
CA MET A 57 -9.39 -16.52 -5.37
C MET A 57 -9.51 -17.98 -5.80
N ASN A 58 -8.69 -18.44 -6.74
CA ASN A 58 -8.59 -19.86 -7.06
C ASN A 58 -7.72 -20.56 -6.01
N VAL A 59 -8.34 -20.92 -4.89
CA VAL A 59 -7.62 -21.52 -3.74
C VAL A 59 -7.05 -22.90 -4.06
N ASP A 60 -7.63 -23.62 -5.03
CA ASP A 60 -7.20 -24.97 -5.40
C ASP A 60 -5.76 -24.97 -5.91
N ASP A 61 -5.38 -23.99 -6.75
CA ASP A 61 -4.00 -23.85 -7.26
C ASP A 61 -2.98 -23.68 -6.11
N TYR A 62 -3.37 -22.97 -5.05
CA TYR A 62 -2.51 -22.81 -3.86
C TYR A 62 -2.35 -24.13 -3.10
N PHE A 63 -3.43 -24.90 -2.94
CA PHE A 63 -3.35 -26.20 -2.28
C PHE A 63 -2.53 -27.21 -3.09
N GLU A 64 -2.63 -27.21 -4.41
CA GLU A 64 -1.79 -28.05 -5.27
C GLU A 64 -0.29 -27.76 -5.10
N ILE A 65 0.10 -26.49 -4.95
CA ILE A 65 1.47 -26.11 -4.63
C ILE A 65 1.84 -26.57 -3.21
N ALA A 66 0.96 -26.37 -2.23
CA ALA A 66 1.17 -26.75 -0.85
C ALA A 66 1.42 -28.26 -0.69
N ASP A 67 0.64 -29.09 -1.38
CA ASP A 67 0.69 -30.55 -1.31
C ASP A 67 1.82 -31.15 -2.17
N SER A 68 2.48 -30.35 -2.98
CA SER A 68 3.58 -30.81 -3.82
C SER A 68 4.87 -31.10 -3.02
N ALA A 69 5.73 -31.94 -3.62
CA ALA A 69 7.06 -32.28 -3.10
C ALA A 69 8.11 -31.18 -3.28
N ARG A 70 7.71 -29.97 -3.73
CA ARG A 70 8.59 -28.81 -3.87
C ARG A 70 9.25 -28.45 -2.53
N SER A 71 10.47 -27.97 -2.58
CA SER A 71 11.11 -27.31 -1.45
C SER A 71 10.34 -26.05 -1.04
N TYR A 72 10.66 -25.50 0.13
CA TYR A 72 10.00 -24.30 0.63
C TYR A 72 10.15 -23.11 -0.33
N ASP A 73 11.37 -22.84 -0.81
CA ASP A 73 11.65 -21.73 -1.72
C ASP A 73 10.95 -21.92 -3.07
N GLU A 74 10.89 -23.15 -3.58
CA GLU A 74 10.16 -23.46 -4.82
C GLU A 74 8.64 -23.27 -4.66
N LYS A 75 8.09 -23.52 -3.46
CA LYS A 75 6.68 -23.22 -3.17
C LYS A 75 6.44 -21.71 -3.15
N LEU A 76 7.34 -20.93 -2.51
CA LEU A 76 7.24 -19.48 -2.50
C LEU A 76 7.27 -18.89 -3.91
N ALA A 77 8.21 -19.31 -4.74
CA ALA A 77 8.29 -18.87 -6.14
C ALA A 77 7.02 -19.24 -6.94
N ALA A 78 6.44 -20.42 -6.69
CA ALA A 78 5.20 -20.83 -7.34
C ALA A 78 3.99 -19.99 -6.86
N TYR A 79 3.89 -19.67 -5.57
CA TYR A 79 2.85 -18.77 -5.05
C TYR A 79 2.99 -17.34 -5.58
N GLU A 80 4.21 -16.83 -5.69
CA GLU A 80 4.50 -15.54 -6.31
C GLU A 80 4.03 -15.53 -7.76
N SER A 81 4.32 -16.58 -8.54
CA SER A 81 3.84 -16.69 -9.92
C SER A 81 2.30 -16.66 -10.03
N LEU A 82 1.57 -17.31 -9.12
CA LEU A 82 0.10 -17.21 -9.08
C LEU A 82 -0.37 -15.78 -8.78
N ALA A 83 0.30 -15.10 -7.84
CA ALA A 83 -0.01 -13.72 -7.51
C ALA A 83 0.29 -12.78 -8.68
N ASP A 84 1.42 -12.93 -9.36
CA ASP A 84 1.79 -12.12 -10.51
C ASP A 84 0.84 -12.27 -11.68
N GLN A 85 0.40 -13.49 -11.95
CA GLN A 85 -0.64 -13.76 -12.94
C GLN A 85 -1.97 -13.14 -12.54
N HIS A 86 -2.33 -13.21 -11.26
CA HIS A 86 -3.55 -12.57 -10.77
C HIS A 86 -3.49 -11.06 -10.95
N PHE A 87 -2.42 -10.41 -10.52
CA PHE A 87 -2.27 -8.96 -10.55
C PHE A 87 -1.82 -8.40 -11.91
N GLU A 88 -1.53 -9.27 -12.88
CA GLU A 88 -0.96 -8.88 -14.18
C GLU A 88 0.29 -8.01 -14.01
N THR A 89 1.18 -8.39 -13.08
CA THR A 89 2.29 -7.57 -12.57
C THR A 89 3.13 -6.93 -13.67
N GLU A 90 3.54 -7.69 -14.69
CA GLU A 90 4.34 -7.16 -15.81
C GLU A 90 3.61 -6.06 -16.57
N ARG A 91 2.35 -6.30 -16.93
CA ARG A 91 1.50 -5.35 -17.66
C ARG A 91 1.19 -4.11 -16.82
N PHE A 92 0.96 -4.28 -15.52
CA PHE A 92 0.75 -3.18 -14.59
C PHE A 92 2.01 -2.30 -14.45
N ASN A 93 3.18 -2.93 -14.33
CA ASN A 93 4.45 -2.22 -14.23
C ASN A 93 4.79 -1.47 -15.52
N GLU A 94 4.55 -2.06 -16.69
CA GLU A 94 4.68 -1.39 -17.98
C GLU A 94 3.74 -0.18 -18.06
N PHE A 95 2.46 -0.35 -17.70
CA PHE A 95 1.48 0.73 -17.67
C PHE A 95 1.92 1.87 -16.74
N ARG A 96 2.44 1.55 -15.54
CA ARG A 96 2.97 2.58 -14.63
C ARG A 96 4.15 3.33 -15.21
N ALA A 97 5.09 2.61 -15.85
CA ALA A 97 6.29 3.20 -16.41
C ALA A 97 6.03 4.08 -17.63
N THR A 98 4.91 3.85 -18.34
CA THR A 98 4.59 4.52 -19.60
C THR A 98 3.49 5.57 -19.41
N GLU A 99 2.31 5.16 -18.96
CA GLU A 99 1.12 6.00 -18.86
C GLU A 99 1.08 6.83 -17.57
N LEU A 100 1.81 6.42 -16.52
CA LEU A 100 1.82 7.07 -15.21
C LEU A 100 3.23 7.49 -14.76
N ALA A 101 4.13 7.77 -15.71
CA ALA A 101 5.52 8.11 -15.42
C ALA A 101 5.69 9.32 -14.49
N GLU A 102 4.78 10.29 -14.57
CA GLU A 102 4.78 11.53 -13.78
C GLU A 102 4.04 11.38 -12.43
N LEU A 103 3.39 10.25 -12.17
CA LEU A 103 2.56 10.07 -10.98
C LEU A 103 3.33 10.26 -9.67
N ASP A 104 4.58 9.80 -9.63
CA ASP A 104 5.42 9.95 -8.44
C ASP A 104 5.73 11.42 -8.15
N GLU A 105 6.00 12.21 -9.19
CA GLU A 105 6.23 13.66 -9.09
C GLU A 105 4.95 14.41 -8.69
N MET A 106 3.81 14.09 -9.32
CA MET A 106 2.52 14.69 -8.97
C MET A 106 2.13 14.45 -7.51
N MET A 107 2.35 13.24 -6.98
CA MET A 107 2.08 12.96 -5.55
C MET A 107 3.06 13.69 -4.64
N TRP A 108 4.33 13.81 -5.05
CA TRP A 108 5.34 14.55 -4.31
C TRP A 108 5.01 16.06 -4.24
N GLU A 109 4.54 16.66 -5.34
CA GLU A 109 4.05 18.04 -5.38
C GLU A 109 2.78 18.20 -4.52
N LEU A 110 1.80 17.32 -4.69
CA LEU A 110 0.55 17.37 -3.95
C LEU A 110 0.77 17.29 -2.43
N ALA A 111 1.68 16.43 -1.96
CA ALA A 111 1.98 16.28 -0.54
C ALA A 111 2.53 17.57 0.12
N GLN A 112 2.99 18.53 -0.69
CA GLN A 112 3.51 19.82 -0.25
C GLN A 112 2.49 20.96 -0.44
N ASP A 113 1.37 20.70 -1.11
CA ASP A 113 0.32 21.68 -1.37
C ASP A 113 -0.49 21.96 -0.09
N GLN A 114 -0.95 23.20 0.06
CA GLN A 114 -1.87 23.59 1.14
C GLN A 114 -3.15 22.73 1.15
N THR A 115 -3.62 22.29 -0.02
CA THR A 115 -4.80 21.43 -0.13
C THR A 115 -4.60 20.10 0.61
N PHE A 116 -3.41 19.51 0.53
CA PHE A 116 -3.11 18.27 1.24
C PHE A 116 -2.98 18.50 2.74
N ASP A 117 -2.38 19.62 3.15
CA ASP A 117 -2.33 20.04 4.55
C ASP A 117 -3.74 20.26 5.14
N ASP A 118 -4.63 20.90 4.39
CA ASP A 118 -6.02 21.12 4.80
C ASP A 118 -6.75 19.78 5.04
N MET A 119 -6.55 18.81 4.14
CA MET A 119 -7.09 17.45 4.29
C MET A 119 -6.53 16.74 5.54
N LEU A 120 -5.24 16.90 5.82
CA LEU A 120 -4.60 16.37 7.02
C LEU A 120 -5.22 16.97 8.28
N VAL A 121 -5.35 18.29 8.32
CA VAL A 121 -5.94 19.01 9.46
C VAL A 121 -7.38 18.58 9.68
N GLU A 122 -8.17 18.44 8.62
CA GLU A 122 -9.55 17.95 8.69
C GLU A 122 -9.61 16.52 9.23
N ALA A 123 -8.77 15.62 8.72
CA ALA A 123 -8.70 14.24 9.18
C ALA A 123 -8.38 14.15 10.68
N VAL A 124 -7.43 14.95 11.17
CA VAL A 124 -7.10 15.00 12.60
C VAL A 124 -8.28 15.52 13.41
N LYS A 125 -8.93 16.60 12.97
CA LYS A 125 -10.08 17.19 13.67
C LYS A 125 -11.26 16.23 13.80
N ASN A 126 -11.47 15.40 12.78
CA ASN A 126 -12.54 14.40 12.76
C ASN A 126 -12.22 13.13 13.57
N THR A 127 -10.95 12.88 13.85
CA THR A 127 -10.50 11.64 14.52
C THR A 127 -10.22 11.84 16.01
N PHE A 128 -9.61 12.97 16.39
CA PHE A 128 -9.10 13.20 17.74
C PHE A 128 -9.92 14.25 18.50
N PRO A 129 -9.92 14.26 19.85
CA PRO A 129 -10.54 15.31 20.64
C PRO A 129 -9.79 16.65 20.52
N ALA A 130 -10.51 17.76 20.69
CA ALA A 130 -10.01 19.12 20.41
C ALA A 130 -8.71 19.51 21.11
N HIS A 131 -8.48 19.02 22.33
CA HIS A 131 -7.28 19.34 23.10
C HIS A 131 -6.01 18.63 22.60
N GLU A 132 -6.14 17.65 21.71
CA GLU A 132 -5.03 16.91 21.11
C GLU A 132 -4.72 17.35 19.67
N HIS A 133 -5.59 18.19 19.07
CA HIS A 133 -5.48 18.56 17.65
C HIS A 133 -4.13 19.16 17.29
N GLU A 134 -3.64 20.12 18.08
CA GLU A 134 -2.37 20.79 17.80
C GLU A 134 -1.20 19.80 17.77
N GLN A 135 -1.14 18.91 18.76
CA GLN A 135 -0.12 17.88 18.86
C GLN A 135 -0.15 16.94 17.65
N TYR A 136 -1.32 16.42 17.30
CA TYR A 136 -1.43 15.46 16.20
C TYR A 136 -1.23 16.10 14.84
N ILE A 137 -1.75 17.31 14.60
CA ILE A 137 -1.48 18.06 13.36
C ILE A 137 0.04 18.23 13.19
N ALA A 138 0.75 18.68 14.23
CA ALA A 138 2.21 18.83 14.17
C ALA A 138 2.92 17.50 13.91
N HIS A 139 2.46 16.42 14.57
CA HIS A 139 3.03 15.09 14.39
C HIS A 139 2.88 14.58 12.94
N PHE A 140 1.67 14.60 12.38
CA PHE A 140 1.41 14.09 11.04
C PHE A 140 2.10 14.96 9.97
N ARG A 141 2.10 16.30 10.12
CA ARG A 141 2.88 17.18 9.24
C ARG A 141 4.36 16.79 9.22
N GLY A 142 4.95 16.54 10.39
CA GLY A 142 6.34 16.09 10.48
C GLY A 142 6.60 14.76 9.77
N LEU A 143 5.64 13.84 9.76
CA LEU A 143 5.76 12.56 9.04
C LEU A 143 5.64 12.73 7.52
N ILE A 144 4.75 13.61 7.07
CA ILE A 144 4.63 13.95 5.64
C ILE A 144 5.88 14.70 5.16
N ASP A 145 6.38 15.67 5.93
CA ASP A 145 7.64 16.36 5.65
C ASP A 145 8.81 15.37 5.55
N PHE A 146 8.83 14.36 6.42
CA PHE A 146 9.84 13.31 6.36
C PHE A 146 9.72 12.48 5.08
N TRP A 147 8.49 12.09 4.70
CA TRP A 147 8.23 11.39 3.43
C TRP A 147 8.68 12.21 2.22
N VAL A 148 8.32 13.50 2.15
CA VAL A 148 8.73 14.41 1.05
C VAL A 148 10.25 14.48 0.91
N LYS A 149 10.98 14.54 2.03
CA LYS A 149 12.46 14.55 2.05
C LYS A 149 13.08 13.21 1.69
N SER A 150 12.45 12.11 2.04
CA SER A 150 12.93 10.76 1.69
C SER A 150 12.73 10.45 0.22
N GLU A 151 11.71 11.02 -0.41
CA GLU A 151 11.39 10.83 -1.84
C GLU A 151 12.03 11.90 -2.75
N SER A 152 12.60 12.98 -2.19
CA SER A 152 13.35 13.97 -2.98
C SER A 152 14.61 13.33 -3.55
N ARG A 153 14.69 13.24 -4.88
CA ARG A 153 15.84 12.70 -5.63
C ARG A 153 17.06 13.62 -5.57
#